data_AF-A0A6A6F925-F1
#
_entry.id   AF-A0A6A6F925-F1
#
_cell.length_a   1.000
_cell.length_b   1.000
_cell.length_c   1.000
_cell.angle_alpha   90.00
_cell.angle_beta   90.00
_cell.angle_gamma   90.00
#
_symmetry.space_group_name_H-M   'P 1'
#
loop_
_entity.id
_entity.type
_entity.pdbx_description
1 polymer ?
#
loop_
_entity_poly.entity_id
_entity_poly.type
_entity_poly.pdbx_seq_one_letter_code
_entity_poly.pdbx_strand_id
1 'polypeptide(L)'
;MSALSQTDLTKIATETAETFVDSYYTTLSTQQSRNKIASYYIAPIAGSTPSRNLPIINYNGDVTNDPQLFQTKYSEMPWAFYEVQGLNSQIINPAIDPEVAKSGRRPEMEKNVSIGVQVSGYVRLNERKDGEMRGFSEEFVLVPNKDKGRDWLIQMQNFRDEIMGMYLREGNAAAERHGKAGHPTEICRAEGTVADDGRGVWHEVSLGCISQAANGWTTNEIMTLAAIESMSNGGARSNILWQA
;
A
#
# COMPACT_ATOMS: atom_id res chain seq x y z
N MET A 1 -20.71 38.79 1.55
CA MET A 1 -19.91 37.90 0.68
C MET A 1 -20.61 36.55 0.68
N SER A 2 -21.14 36.12 -0.47
CA SER A 2 -21.93 34.88 -0.53
C SER A 2 -20.98 33.69 -0.56
N ALA A 3 -20.86 32.98 0.57
CA ALA A 3 -20.33 31.63 0.59
C ALA A 3 -21.15 30.74 -0.38
N LEU A 4 -20.56 29.64 -0.86
CA LEU A 4 -21.29 28.65 -1.64
C LEU A 4 -22.47 28.12 -0.82
N SER A 5 -23.63 27.99 -1.47
CA SER A 5 -24.79 27.41 -0.81
C SER A 5 -24.59 25.90 -0.60
N GLN A 6 -25.32 25.31 0.33
CA GLN A 6 -25.29 23.85 0.50
C GLN A 6 -25.70 23.11 -0.79
N THR A 7 -26.65 23.66 -1.55
CA THR A 7 -27.06 23.12 -2.84
C THR A 7 -25.93 23.16 -3.87
N ASP A 8 -25.15 24.25 -3.92
CA ASP A 8 -23.98 24.34 -4.80
C ASP A 8 -22.95 23.27 -4.43
N LEU A 9 -22.67 23.11 -3.14
CA LEU A 9 -21.73 22.12 -2.62
C LEU A 9 -22.14 20.67 -2.94
N THR A 10 -23.42 20.33 -2.76
CA THR A 10 -23.93 19.00 -3.13
C THR A 10 -23.80 18.76 -4.64
N LYS A 11 -24.14 19.76 -5.46
CA LYS A 11 -24.02 19.66 -6.92
C LYS A 11 -22.57 19.39 -7.35
N ILE A 12 -21.61 20.13 -6.79
CA ILE A 12 -20.18 19.95 -7.07
C ILE A 12 -19.73 18.54 -6.67
N ALA A 13 -20.16 18.05 -5.51
CA ALA A 13 -19.83 16.71 -5.03
C ALA A 13 -20.31 15.62 -6.00
N THR A 14 -21.58 15.70 -6.43
CA THR A 14 -22.19 14.68 -7.30
C THR A 14 -21.60 14.70 -8.70
N GLU A 15 -21.49 15.87 -9.34
CA GLU A 15 -20.98 15.98 -10.71
C GLU A 15 -19.50 15.57 -10.79
N THR A 16 -18.71 15.93 -9.77
CA THR A 16 -17.30 15.55 -9.69
C THR A 16 -17.16 14.05 -9.47
N ALA A 17 -17.93 13.47 -8.55
CA ALA A 17 -17.84 12.05 -8.23
C ALA A 17 -18.19 11.17 -9.43
N GLU A 18 -19.28 11.47 -10.15
CA GLU A 18 -19.67 10.75 -11.36
C GLU A 18 -18.57 10.79 -12.43
N THR A 19 -18.12 12.00 -12.79
CA THR A 19 -17.09 12.19 -13.82
C THR A 19 -15.77 11.52 -13.44
N PHE A 20 -15.41 11.58 -12.16
CA PHE A 20 -14.18 10.99 -11.64
C PHE A 20 -14.23 9.45 -11.70
N VAL A 21 -15.30 8.85 -11.15
CA VAL A 21 -15.53 7.40 -11.10
C VAL A 21 -15.53 6.82 -12.51
N ASP A 22 -16.28 7.43 -13.43
CA ASP A 22 -16.32 6.99 -14.84
C ASP A 22 -14.93 6.98 -15.47
N SER A 23 -14.18 8.07 -15.29
CA SER A 23 -12.82 8.18 -15.82
C SER A 23 -11.87 7.15 -15.20
N TYR A 24 -11.96 6.95 -13.88
CA TYR A 24 -11.08 6.08 -13.12
C TYR A 24 -11.30 4.60 -13.47
N TYR A 25 -12.54 4.09 -13.38
CA TYR A 25 -12.81 2.69 -13.71
C TYR A 25 -12.65 2.39 -15.22
N THR A 26 -12.87 3.38 -16.09
CA THR A 26 -12.50 3.24 -17.52
C THR A 26 -10.99 3.03 -17.67
N THR A 27 -10.17 3.74 -16.88
CA THR A 27 -8.71 3.57 -16.89
C THR A 27 -8.27 2.22 -16.34
N LEU A 28 -8.95 1.67 -15.35
CA LEU A 28 -8.67 0.32 -14.83
C LEU A 28 -9.00 -0.78 -15.84
N SER A 29 -9.99 -0.51 -16.70
CA SER A 29 -10.55 -1.49 -17.63
C SER A 29 -9.71 -1.84 -18.84
N THR A 30 -8.61 -1.13 -19.16
CA THR A 30 -7.75 -1.46 -20.32
C THR A 30 -6.27 -1.52 -19.97
N GLN A 31 -5.53 -2.48 -20.51
CA GLN A 31 -4.10 -2.65 -20.18
C GLN A 31 -3.27 -1.40 -20.54
N GLN A 32 -3.63 -0.74 -21.65
CA GLN A 32 -2.94 0.46 -22.12
C GLN A 32 -3.16 1.66 -21.20
N SER A 33 -4.35 1.76 -20.58
CA SER A 33 -4.69 2.84 -19.65
C SER A 33 -4.20 2.60 -18.22
N ARG A 34 -3.94 1.34 -17.82
CA ARG A 34 -3.36 1.02 -16.50
C ARG A 34 -2.05 1.77 -16.22
N ASN A 35 -1.26 2.06 -17.26
CA ASN A 35 -0.04 2.87 -17.16
C ASN A 35 -0.26 4.38 -16.82
N LYS A 36 -1.51 4.79 -16.62
CA LYS A 36 -1.89 6.16 -16.26
C LYS A 36 -2.57 6.24 -14.89
N ILE A 37 -2.66 5.14 -14.15
CA ILE A 37 -3.28 5.09 -12.82
C ILE A 37 -2.59 6.07 -11.87
N ALA A 38 -1.27 6.16 -11.90
CA ALA A 38 -0.51 7.07 -11.05
C ALA A 38 -0.91 8.55 -11.24
N SER A 39 -1.43 8.93 -12.41
CA SER A 39 -1.90 10.30 -12.69
C SER A 39 -3.17 10.70 -11.94
N TYR A 40 -3.88 9.75 -11.33
CA TYR A 40 -5.08 10.02 -10.54
C TYR A 40 -4.76 10.43 -9.10
N TYR A 41 -3.53 10.26 -8.65
CA TYR A 41 -3.14 10.53 -7.26
C TYR A 41 -2.37 11.83 -7.14
N ILE A 42 -2.40 12.41 -5.95
CA ILE A 42 -1.49 13.51 -5.61
C ILE A 42 -0.03 13.04 -5.63
N ALA A 43 0.87 13.98 -5.87
CA ALA A 43 2.30 13.73 -5.71
C ALA A 43 2.59 13.29 -4.26
N PRO A 44 3.57 12.39 -4.04
CA PRO A 44 3.94 11.98 -2.69
C PRO A 44 4.36 13.16 -1.82
N ILE A 45 3.70 13.32 -0.68
CA ILE A 45 4.02 14.31 0.35
C ILE A 45 4.44 13.56 1.60
N ALA A 46 5.69 13.76 2.02
CA ALA A 46 6.20 13.21 3.27
C ALA A 46 5.48 13.88 4.45
N GLY A 47 4.82 13.07 5.28
CA GLY A 47 4.24 13.52 6.53
C GLY A 47 5.31 13.65 7.62
N SER A 48 4.93 14.21 8.77
CA SER A 48 5.78 14.22 9.96
C SER A 48 6.04 12.82 10.53
N THR A 49 5.21 11.84 10.16
CA THR A 49 5.39 10.42 10.46
C THR A 49 5.05 9.59 9.22
N PRO A 50 5.57 8.35 9.07
CA PRO A 50 5.29 7.50 7.92
C PRO A 50 3.79 7.25 7.70
N SER A 51 3.00 7.14 8.78
CA SER A 51 1.54 6.97 8.73
C SER A 51 0.76 8.21 8.29
N ARG A 52 1.46 9.34 8.11
CA ARG A 52 0.89 10.61 7.59
C ARG A 52 1.41 10.96 6.21
N ASN A 53 2.14 10.05 5.56
CA ASN A 53 2.50 10.21 4.17
C ASN A 53 1.24 10.19 3.31
N LEU A 54 1.20 11.09 2.34
CA LEU A 54 0.14 11.17 1.36
C LEU A 54 0.73 10.90 -0.03
N PRO A 55 -0.01 10.31 -0.98
CA PRO A 55 -1.35 9.73 -0.83
C PRO A 55 -1.34 8.48 0.06
N ILE A 56 -2.49 8.11 0.62
CA ILE A 56 -2.67 6.84 1.32
C ILE A 56 -3.47 5.91 0.41
N ILE A 57 -2.84 4.85 -0.07
CA ILE A 57 -3.46 3.85 -0.94
C ILE A 57 -3.52 2.55 -0.17
N ASN A 58 -4.71 2.18 0.31
CA ASN A 58 -4.95 0.88 0.93
C ASN A 58 -5.71 0.00 -0.05
N TYR A 59 -5.04 -1.01 -0.60
CA TYR A 59 -5.65 -1.95 -1.54
C TYR A 59 -5.67 -3.34 -0.90
N ASN A 60 -6.85 -3.79 -0.46
CA ASN A 60 -7.04 -5.08 0.22
C ASN A 60 -6.14 -5.29 1.47
N GLY A 61 -5.77 -4.21 2.16
CA GLY A 61 -4.91 -4.26 3.35
C GLY A 61 -3.43 -4.01 3.06
N ASP A 62 -3.01 -3.98 1.79
CA ASP A 62 -1.67 -3.53 1.39
C ASP A 62 -1.67 -2.00 1.29
N VAL A 63 -0.93 -1.37 2.20
CA VAL A 63 -0.83 0.10 2.29
C VAL A 63 0.43 0.57 1.59
N THR A 64 0.25 1.46 0.62
CA THR A 64 1.34 2.14 -0.07
C THR A 64 1.10 3.64 -0.16
N ASN A 65 2.20 4.40 -0.24
CA ASN A 65 2.17 5.85 -0.43
C ASN A 65 2.74 6.28 -1.78
N ASP A 66 3.13 5.33 -2.63
CA ASP A 66 3.70 5.58 -3.94
C ASP A 66 2.73 5.16 -5.05
N PRO A 67 2.11 6.12 -5.76
CA PRO A 67 1.23 5.85 -6.90
C PRO A 67 1.90 5.07 -8.04
N GLN A 68 3.22 5.23 -8.25
CA GLN A 68 3.95 4.51 -9.30
C GLN A 68 4.13 3.05 -8.94
N LEU A 69 4.42 2.77 -7.66
CA LEU A 69 4.47 1.41 -7.15
C LEU A 69 3.10 0.74 -7.25
N PHE A 70 2.02 1.45 -6.87
CA PHE A 70 0.66 0.94 -7.02
C PHE A 70 0.33 0.62 -8.49
N GLN A 71 0.66 1.51 -9.42
CA GLN A 71 0.46 1.28 -10.85
C GLN A 71 1.21 0.04 -11.36
N THR A 72 2.44 -0.17 -10.89
CA THR A 72 3.25 -1.34 -11.25
C THR A 72 2.59 -2.62 -10.74
N LYS A 73 2.23 -2.66 -9.45
CA LYS A 73 1.48 -3.77 -8.85
C LYS A 73 0.17 -4.05 -9.59
N TYR A 74 -0.56 -2.99 -9.96
CA TYR A 74 -1.82 -3.12 -10.70
C TYR A 74 -1.64 -3.66 -12.12
N SER A 75 -0.49 -3.40 -12.73
CA SER A 75 -0.17 -3.92 -14.08
C SER A 75 0.14 -5.42 -14.06
N GLU A 76 0.67 -5.94 -12.95
CA GLU A 76 0.90 -7.36 -12.73
C GLU A 76 -0.38 -8.14 -12.38
N MET A 77 -1.43 -7.44 -11.90
CA MET A 77 -2.70 -8.07 -11.56
C MET A 77 -3.43 -8.59 -12.82
N PRO A 78 -4.12 -9.75 -12.72
CA PRO A 78 -4.95 -10.27 -13.79
C PRO A 78 -5.99 -9.26 -14.30
N TRP A 79 -6.60 -9.60 -15.43
CA TRP A 79 -7.67 -8.78 -15.95
C TRP A 79 -8.83 -8.72 -14.94
N ALA A 80 -9.31 -7.50 -14.68
CA ALA A 80 -10.40 -7.23 -13.76
C ALA A 80 -11.40 -6.30 -14.46
N PHE A 81 -12.66 -6.71 -14.49
CA PHE A 81 -13.75 -5.91 -15.02
C PHE A 81 -14.57 -5.37 -13.86
N TYR A 82 -14.66 -4.04 -13.74
CA TYR A 82 -15.40 -3.38 -12.69
C TYR A 82 -16.74 -2.91 -13.24
N GLU A 83 -17.80 -3.22 -12.50
CA GLU A 83 -19.15 -2.75 -12.73
C GLU A 83 -19.59 -1.99 -11.50
N VAL A 84 -19.58 -0.66 -11.61
CA VAL A 84 -20.04 0.24 -10.55
C VAL A 84 -21.57 0.21 -10.52
N GLN A 85 -22.15 -0.03 -9.34
CA GLN A 85 -23.60 -0.08 -9.16
C GLN A 85 -24.15 1.09 -8.36
N GLY A 86 -23.38 1.55 -7.38
CA GLY A 86 -23.74 2.65 -6.52
C GLY A 86 -22.56 3.55 -6.28
N LEU A 87 -22.83 4.84 -6.21
CA LEU A 87 -21.88 5.83 -5.71
C LEU A 87 -22.60 6.79 -4.77
N ASN A 88 -21.89 7.22 -3.74
CA ASN A 88 -22.31 8.25 -2.83
C ASN A 88 -21.19 9.28 -2.72
N SER A 89 -21.53 10.55 -2.65
CA SER A 89 -20.57 11.64 -2.54
C SER A 89 -20.98 12.63 -1.47
N GLN A 90 -20.00 13.15 -0.74
CA GLN A 90 -20.21 14.14 0.30
C GLN A 90 -19.04 15.11 0.36
N ILE A 91 -19.31 16.37 0.70
CA ILE A 91 -18.25 17.33 0.99
C ILE A 91 -17.70 17.02 2.39
N ILE A 92 -16.40 16.70 2.47
CA ILE A 92 -15.71 16.49 3.75
C ILE A 92 -15.22 17.83 4.30
N ASN A 93 -14.61 18.65 3.45
CA ASN A 93 -14.15 19.98 3.82
C ASN A 93 -14.68 21.01 2.80
N PRO A 94 -15.60 21.92 3.18
CA PRO A 94 -16.14 22.94 2.28
C PRO A 94 -15.19 24.13 2.04
N ALA A 95 -14.07 24.23 2.76
CA ALA A 95 -13.07 25.28 2.55
C ALA A 95 -11.69 24.78 2.97
N ILE A 96 -10.94 24.21 2.03
CA ILE A 96 -9.56 23.75 2.27
C ILE A 96 -8.66 24.94 2.65
N ASP A 97 -8.73 26.02 1.88
CA ASP A 97 -8.06 27.28 2.15
C ASP A 97 -9.08 28.37 2.55
N PRO A 98 -9.07 28.85 3.82
CA PRO A 98 -10.01 29.85 4.28
C PRO A 98 -9.82 31.22 3.60
N GLU A 99 -8.66 31.52 3.03
CA GLU A 99 -8.42 32.77 2.31
C GLU A 99 -9.08 32.76 0.92
N VAL A 100 -9.07 31.61 0.24
CA VAL A 100 -9.81 31.44 -1.02
C VAL A 100 -11.31 31.53 -0.78
N ALA A 101 -11.81 31.03 0.35
CA ALA A 101 -13.22 31.17 0.73
C ALA A 101 -13.63 32.65 0.95
N LYS A 102 -12.69 33.52 1.37
CA LYS A 102 -12.91 34.96 1.52
C LYS A 102 -12.81 35.74 0.21
N SER A 103 -12.17 35.20 -0.81
CA SER A 103 -12.00 35.85 -2.13
C SER A 103 -13.33 36.20 -2.80
N GLY A 104 -14.40 35.45 -2.50
CA GLY A 104 -15.73 35.60 -3.09
C GLY A 104 -15.82 35.20 -4.56
N ARG A 105 -14.73 34.67 -5.16
CA ARG A 105 -14.71 34.23 -6.56
C ARG A 105 -15.24 32.82 -6.68
N ARG A 106 -16.46 32.70 -7.19
CA ARG A 106 -17.20 31.43 -7.27
C ARG A 106 -16.37 30.26 -7.85
N PRO A 107 -15.68 30.38 -9.00
CA PRO A 107 -14.91 29.26 -9.56
C PRO A 107 -13.75 28.80 -8.67
N GLU A 108 -13.12 29.72 -7.94
CA GLU A 108 -12.03 29.42 -7.01
C GLU A 108 -12.57 28.72 -5.76
N MET A 109 -13.75 29.14 -5.28
CA MET A 109 -14.43 28.50 -4.15
C MET A 109 -14.90 27.07 -4.48
N GLU A 110 -15.38 26.83 -5.70
CA GLU A 110 -15.82 25.51 -6.16
C GLU A 110 -14.65 24.51 -6.20
N LYS A 111 -13.44 24.99 -6.52
CA LYS A 111 -12.19 24.21 -6.48
C LYS A 111 -11.44 24.30 -5.14
N ASN A 112 -12.14 24.66 -4.06
CA ASN A 112 -11.56 24.78 -2.72
C ASN A 112 -12.25 23.85 -1.70
N VAL A 113 -12.75 22.71 -2.17
CA VAL A 113 -13.45 21.72 -1.35
C VAL A 113 -12.77 20.36 -1.44
N SER A 114 -12.88 19.52 -0.41
CA SER A 114 -12.55 18.09 -0.50
C SER A 114 -13.81 17.24 -0.49
N ILE A 115 -13.79 16.17 -1.28
CA ILE A 115 -14.96 15.33 -1.54
C ILE A 115 -14.64 13.91 -1.10
N GLY A 116 -15.49 13.35 -0.23
CA GLY A 116 -15.50 11.92 0.06
C GLY A 116 -16.40 11.23 -0.95
N VAL A 117 -15.90 10.20 -1.61
CA VAL A 117 -16.65 9.38 -2.56
C VAL A 117 -16.61 7.94 -2.09
N GLN A 118 -17.77 7.32 -1.97
CA GLN A 118 -17.90 5.90 -1.68
C GLN A 118 -18.52 5.23 -2.90
N VAL A 119 -17.89 4.16 -3.37
CA VAL A 119 -18.28 3.39 -4.54
C VAL A 119 -18.53 1.96 -4.11
N SER A 120 -19.63 1.38 -4.60
CA SER A 120 -19.92 -0.04 -4.46
C SER A 120 -20.28 -0.65 -5.81
N GLY A 121 -19.92 -1.91 -5.97
CA GLY A 121 -20.19 -2.61 -7.21
C GLY A 121 -19.67 -4.04 -7.21
N TYR A 122 -19.50 -4.58 -8.41
CA TYR A 122 -18.95 -5.91 -8.62
C TYR A 122 -17.68 -5.87 -9.46
N VAL A 123 -16.72 -6.72 -9.11
CA VAL A 123 -15.53 -6.98 -9.90
C VAL A 123 -15.55 -8.42 -10.40
N ARG A 124 -15.27 -8.61 -11.68
CA ARG A 124 -15.07 -9.93 -12.30
C ARG A 124 -13.60 -10.12 -12.60
N LEU A 125 -13.00 -11.16 -12.03
CA LEU A 125 -11.60 -11.50 -12.25
C LEU A 125 -11.47 -12.48 -13.43
N ASN A 126 -10.34 -12.39 -14.14
CA ASN A 126 -9.92 -13.24 -15.27
C ASN A 126 -10.74 -13.08 -16.55
N GLU A 127 -12.07 -13.19 -16.50
CA GLU A 127 -12.93 -13.20 -17.68
C GLU A 127 -14.13 -12.25 -17.55
N ARG A 128 -14.41 -11.50 -18.62
CA ARG A 128 -15.49 -10.49 -18.66
C ARG A 128 -16.89 -11.09 -18.50
N LYS A 129 -17.11 -12.33 -18.92
CA LYS A 129 -18.44 -12.96 -18.96
C LYS A 129 -18.63 -14.03 -17.88
N ASP A 130 -17.65 -14.91 -17.69
CA ASP A 130 -17.79 -16.09 -16.82
C ASP A 130 -16.87 -16.06 -15.59
N GLY A 131 -16.13 -14.96 -15.37
CA GLY A 131 -15.29 -14.78 -14.20
C GLY A 131 -16.08 -14.74 -12.89
N GLU A 132 -15.43 -15.19 -11.80
CA GLU A 132 -15.99 -15.10 -10.46
C GLU A 132 -16.34 -13.63 -10.15
N MET A 133 -17.60 -13.40 -9.81
CA MET A 133 -18.12 -12.08 -9.49
C MET A 133 -17.98 -11.84 -7.99
N ARG A 134 -17.27 -10.78 -7.62
CA ARG A 134 -17.02 -10.39 -6.23
C ARG A 134 -17.59 -9.00 -5.98
N GLY A 135 -18.24 -8.80 -4.84
CA GLY A 135 -18.61 -7.46 -4.41
C GLY A 135 -17.34 -6.65 -4.10
N PHE A 136 -17.36 -5.35 -4.32
CA PHE A 136 -16.30 -4.47 -3.81
C PHE A 136 -16.90 -3.19 -3.24
N SER A 137 -16.18 -2.63 -2.27
CA SER A 137 -16.42 -1.30 -1.72
C SER A 137 -15.12 -0.52 -1.81
N GLU A 138 -15.19 0.69 -2.34
CA GLU A 138 -14.04 1.56 -2.49
C GLU A 138 -14.38 2.96 -2.00
N GLU A 139 -13.48 3.55 -1.22
CA GLU A 139 -13.63 4.91 -0.70
C GLU A 139 -12.48 5.78 -1.20
N PHE A 140 -12.80 6.98 -1.68
CA PHE A 140 -11.85 7.99 -2.11
C PHE A 140 -12.03 9.28 -1.30
N VAL A 141 -10.92 9.94 -1.03
CA VAL A 141 -10.90 11.36 -0.68
C VAL A 141 -10.26 12.11 -1.84
N LEU A 142 -11.06 12.94 -2.51
CA LEU A 142 -10.66 13.76 -3.64
C LEU A 142 -10.28 15.16 -3.18
N VAL A 143 -9.20 15.67 -3.75
CA VAL A 143 -8.70 17.03 -3.56
C VAL A 143 -8.53 17.73 -4.91
N PRO A 144 -8.74 19.05 -4.95
CA PRO A 144 -8.63 19.83 -6.18
C PRO A 144 -7.16 19.92 -6.59
N ASN A 145 -6.91 19.73 -7.88
CA ASN A 145 -5.59 19.93 -8.46
C ASN A 145 -5.40 21.40 -8.84
N LYS A 146 -4.28 21.99 -8.42
CA LYS A 146 -3.91 23.36 -8.81
C LYS A 146 -3.06 23.38 -10.09
N ASP A 147 -2.51 22.24 -10.49
CA ASP A 147 -1.64 22.11 -11.65
C ASP A 147 -2.40 21.77 -12.93
N LYS A 148 -1.69 21.81 -14.07
CA LYS A 148 -2.25 21.42 -15.37
C LYS A 148 -2.45 19.90 -15.41
N GLY A 149 -3.68 19.45 -15.65
CA GLY A 149 -3.99 18.03 -15.76
C GLY A 149 -5.44 17.74 -15.39
N ARG A 150 -5.66 16.69 -14.60
CA ARG A 150 -6.98 16.36 -14.05
C ARG A 150 -7.36 17.39 -13.00
N ASP A 151 -8.62 17.79 -12.96
CA ASP A 151 -9.13 18.76 -11.97
C ASP A 151 -9.13 18.21 -10.55
N TRP A 152 -9.21 16.88 -10.39
CA TRP A 152 -9.33 16.21 -9.09
C TRP A 152 -8.36 15.05 -8.98
N LEU A 153 -7.75 14.93 -7.81
CA LEU A 153 -6.75 13.91 -7.48
C LEU A 153 -7.15 13.18 -6.20
N ILE A 154 -6.79 11.90 -6.13
CA ILE A 154 -6.95 11.04 -4.96
C ILE A 154 -5.87 11.41 -3.95
N GLN A 155 -6.31 11.84 -2.77
CA GLN A 155 -5.48 11.97 -1.59
C GLN A 155 -5.45 10.67 -0.77
N MET A 156 -6.58 9.99 -0.69
CA MET A 156 -6.72 8.72 0.04
C MET A 156 -7.64 7.79 -0.73
N GLN A 157 -7.28 6.51 -0.76
CA GLN A 157 -8.06 5.43 -1.34
C GLN A 157 -8.07 4.25 -0.37
N ASN A 158 -9.24 3.65 -0.19
CA ASN A 158 -9.40 2.40 0.52
C ASN A 158 -10.26 1.46 -0.32
N PHE A 159 -9.64 0.45 -0.91
CA PHE A 159 -10.29 -0.56 -1.72
C PHE A 159 -10.39 -1.88 -0.94
N ARG A 160 -11.59 -2.48 -0.97
CA ARG A 160 -11.83 -3.80 -0.41
C ARG A 160 -12.78 -4.61 -1.29
N ASP A 161 -12.32 -5.77 -1.75
CA ASP A 161 -13.22 -6.77 -2.32
C ASP A 161 -13.81 -7.68 -1.22
N GLU A 162 -15.11 -7.91 -1.32
CA GLU A 162 -15.83 -8.90 -0.54
C GLU A 162 -15.43 -10.27 -1.07
N ILE A 163 -14.76 -11.04 -0.20
CA ILE A 163 -14.29 -12.45 -0.28
C ILE A 163 -12.81 -12.62 0.12
N MET A 164 -11.96 -11.58 0.14
CA MET A 164 -10.63 -11.68 0.79
C MET A 164 -10.65 -11.47 2.32
N GLY A 165 -11.78 -10.98 2.86
CA GLY A 165 -12.04 -10.96 4.30
C GLY A 165 -12.13 -12.35 4.96
N MET A 166 -12.36 -13.42 4.18
CA MET A 166 -12.31 -14.80 4.67
C MET A 166 -10.94 -15.45 4.44
N TYR A 167 -10.29 -15.24 3.29
CA TYR A 167 -8.98 -15.85 3.02
C TYR A 167 -7.82 -15.26 3.86
N LEU A 168 -7.79 -13.95 4.12
CA LEU A 168 -6.75 -13.37 5.00
C LEU A 168 -7.03 -13.62 6.48
N ARG A 169 -8.28 -13.88 6.86
CA ARG A 169 -8.63 -14.30 8.22
C ARG A 169 -8.30 -15.77 8.46
N GLU A 170 -8.38 -16.61 7.44
CA GLU A 170 -7.87 -17.98 7.48
C GLU A 170 -6.33 -18.04 7.50
N GLY A 171 -5.63 -17.15 6.77
CA GLY A 171 -4.18 -17.04 6.86
C GLY A 171 -3.68 -16.66 8.26
N ASN A 172 -4.31 -15.67 8.91
CA ASN A 172 -3.94 -15.28 10.28
C ASN A 172 -4.48 -16.24 11.36
N ALA A 173 -5.64 -16.88 11.16
CA ALA A 173 -6.12 -17.93 12.06
C ALA A 173 -5.31 -19.24 11.90
N ALA A 174 -4.75 -19.51 10.72
CA ALA A 174 -3.80 -20.60 10.52
C ALA A 174 -2.45 -20.28 11.18
N ALA A 175 -1.97 -19.03 11.10
CA ALA A 175 -0.78 -18.60 11.85
C ALA A 175 -0.98 -18.69 13.38
N GLU A 176 -2.15 -18.31 13.90
CA GLU A 176 -2.47 -18.46 15.35
C GLU A 176 -2.69 -19.92 15.77
N ARG A 177 -3.19 -20.80 14.89
CA ARG A 177 -3.32 -22.24 15.19
C ARG A 177 -1.99 -22.98 15.07
N HIS A 178 -1.12 -22.59 14.14
CA HIS A 178 0.24 -23.13 14.04
C HIS A 178 1.19 -22.61 15.12
N GLY A 179 0.89 -21.46 15.75
CA GLY A 179 1.59 -21.00 16.96
C GLY A 179 1.37 -21.85 18.22
N LYS A 180 0.51 -22.89 18.17
CA LYS A 180 0.30 -23.84 19.28
C LYS A 180 0.79 -25.26 19.00
N ALA A 181 1.29 -25.55 17.81
CA ALA A 181 1.92 -26.84 17.53
C ALA A 181 3.43 -26.62 17.46
N GLY A 182 4.11 -26.91 18.57
CA GLY A 182 5.56 -26.92 18.63
C GLY A 182 6.14 -27.81 17.53
N HIS A 183 6.77 -27.19 16.55
CA HIS A 183 7.80 -27.81 15.75
C HIS A 183 9.07 -26.99 15.91
N PRO A 184 10.15 -27.59 16.45
CA PRO A 184 11.40 -26.89 16.60
C PRO A 184 12.01 -26.68 15.21
N THR A 185 12.09 -25.43 14.77
CA THR A 185 12.98 -25.05 13.68
C THR A 185 14.41 -25.06 14.23
N GLU A 186 15.22 -26.02 13.76
CA GLU A 186 16.65 -26.06 14.06
C GLU A 186 17.33 -24.82 13.45
N ILE A 187 17.98 -24.02 14.29
CA ILE A 187 18.95 -23.01 13.86
C ILE A 187 20.34 -23.62 14.09
N CYS A 188 21.03 -23.93 13.01
CA CYS A 188 22.41 -24.38 13.05
C CYS A 188 23.34 -23.20 13.41
N ARG A 189 23.99 -23.26 14.57
CA ARG A 189 25.09 -22.36 14.95
C ARG A 189 26.42 -23.04 14.62
N ALA A 190 27.31 -22.34 13.93
CA ALA A 190 28.68 -22.80 13.74
C ALA A 190 29.49 -22.52 15.02
N GLU A 191 29.88 -23.55 15.76
CA GLU A 191 30.88 -23.44 16.82
C GLU A 191 32.24 -23.87 16.24
N GLY A 192 33.20 -22.94 16.26
CA GLY A 192 34.58 -23.23 15.90
C GLY A 192 35.43 -23.31 17.17
N THR A 193 36.09 -24.45 17.38
CA THR A 193 37.18 -24.57 18.35
C THR A 193 38.51 -24.27 17.66
N VAL A 194 39.28 -23.34 18.24
CA VAL A 194 40.65 -23.04 17.80
C VAL A 194 41.59 -23.97 18.56
N ALA A 195 42.25 -24.88 17.84
CA ALA A 195 43.43 -25.57 18.36
C ALA A 195 44.67 -24.89 17.78
N ASP A 196 45.56 -24.42 18.66
CA ASP A 196 46.84 -23.80 18.30
C ASP A 196 47.96 -24.81 18.53
N ASP A 197 48.53 -25.33 17.44
CA ASP A 197 49.69 -26.23 17.44
C ASP A 197 50.93 -25.58 16.79
N GLY A 198 50.97 -24.25 16.73
CA GLY A 198 52.19 -23.48 16.46
C GLY A 198 52.76 -23.60 15.04
N ARG A 199 52.03 -24.21 14.09
CA ARG A 199 52.41 -24.29 12.67
C ARG A 199 51.21 -24.10 11.73
N GLY A 200 50.51 -22.97 11.87
CA GLY A 200 49.50 -22.51 10.91
C GLY A 200 48.09 -23.03 11.20
N VAL A 201 47.12 -22.10 11.23
CA VAL A 201 45.74 -22.34 11.64
C VAL A 201 44.93 -23.01 10.53
N TRP A 202 44.28 -24.14 10.83
CA TRP A 202 43.21 -24.73 10.01
C TRP A 202 41.90 -24.68 10.80
N HIS A 203 40.81 -24.23 10.16
CA HIS A 203 39.47 -24.25 10.75
C HIS A 203 38.70 -25.47 10.24
N GLU A 204 38.37 -26.41 11.12
CA GLU A 204 37.39 -27.46 10.86
C GLU A 204 36.13 -27.14 11.68
N VAL A 205 35.00 -26.93 11.00
CA VAL A 205 33.71 -26.56 11.62
C VAL A 205 32.83 -27.81 11.65
N SER A 206 32.48 -28.28 12.84
CA SER A 206 31.47 -29.34 13.04
C SER A 206 30.18 -28.72 13.57
N LEU A 207 29.04 -29.10 12.98
CA LEU A 207 27.71 -28.55 13.29
C LEU A 207 27.05 -29.33 14.43
N GLY A 208 26.77 -28.66 15.55
CA GLY A 208 25.92 -29.17 16.63
C GLY A 208 24.73 -28.24 16.87
N CYS A 209 23.50 -28.78 16.89
CA CYS A 209 22.26 -28.01 17.07
C CYS A 209 21.98 -27.71 18.55
N ILE A 210 21.72 -26.43 18.91
CA ILE A 210 21.14 -26.04 20.21
C ILE A 210 19.88 -25.21 19.96
N SER A 211 18.79 -25.60 20.66
CA SER A 211 17.45 -25.02 20.56
C SER A 211 17.30 -23.75 21.40
N GLN A 212 17.03 -22.59 20.77
CA GLN A 212 16.37 -21.45 21.40
C GLN A 212 15.38 -20.76 20.45
N ALA A 213 14.21 -20.41 20.99
CA ALA A 213 13.10 -19.82 20.25
C ALA A 213 13.29 -18.30 20.08
N ALA A 214 13.43 -17.83 18.84
CA ALA A 214 13.39 -16.41 18.49
C ALA A 214 12.09 -16.08 17.74
N ASN A 215 11.28 -15.21 18.33
CA ASN A 215 9.99 -14.79 17.79
C ASN A 215 10.18 -13.69 16.72
N GLY A 216 9.91 -14.01 15.46
CA GLY A 216 9.38 -13.04 14.47
C GLY A 216 10.34 -12.03 13.86
N TRP A 217 11.56 -12.42 13.47
CA TRP A 217 12.49 -11.56 12.73
C TRP A 217 12.59 -11.99 11.27
N THR A 218 12.72 -11.03 10.34
CA THR A 218 12.94 -11.32 8.91
C THR A 218 14.41 -11.64 8.63
N THR A 219 14.68 -12.37 7.53
CA THR A 219 16.03 -12.85 7.17
C THR A 219 17.06 -11.72 7.04
N ASN A 220 16.64 -10.52 6.61
CA ASN A 220 17.51 -9.36 6.52
C ASN A 220 17.88 -8.75 7.89
N GLU A 221 17.01 -8.89 8.89
CA GLU A 221 17.28 -8.41 10.26
C GLU A 221 18.26 -9.34 10.99
N ILE A 222 18.18 -10.65 10.72
CA ILE A 222 19.15 -11.65 11.23
C ILE A 222 20.54 -11.44 10.60
N MET A 223 20.61 -11.14 9.30
CA MET A 223 21.88 -10.87 8.60
C MET A 223 22.54 -9.56 9.07
N THR A 224 21.75 -8.56 9.46
CA THR A 224 22.27 -7.30 10.00
C THR A 224 22.87 -7.51 11.40
N LEU A 225 22.28 -8.37 12.23
CA LEU A 225 22.85 -8.70 13.55
C LEU A 225 24.14 -9.52 13.46
N ALA A 226 24.21 -10.49 12.54
CA ALA A 226 25.44 -11.26 12.30
C ALA A 226 26.60 -10.39 11.80
N ALA A 227 26.31 -9.36 10.99
CA ALA A 227 27.31 -8.39 10.56
C ALA A 227 27.80 -7.50 11.72
N ILE A 228 26.90 -7.10 12.63
CA ILE A 228 27.21 -6.26 13.80
C ILE A 228 28.05 -7.03 14.84
N GLU A 229 27.78 -8.32 15.08
CA GLU A 229 28.59 -9.14 15.99
C GLU A 229 30.03 -9.35 15.48
N SER A 230 30.23 -9.44 14.15
CA SER A 230 31.58 -9.58 13.57
C SER A 230 32.44 -8.30 13.72
N MET A 231 31.81 -7.13 13.85
CA MET A 231 32.52 -5.85 14.04
C MET A 231 32.86 -5.55 15.50
N SER A 232 32.16 -6.19 16.44
CA SER A 232 32.37 -6.02 17.90
C SER A 232 33.56 -6.82 18.44
N ASN A 233 33.92 -7.94 17.81
CA ASN A 233 35.04 -8.79 18.23
C ASN A 233 36.28 -8.56 17.36
N GLY A 234 36.90 -7.39 17.53
CA GLY A 234 38.33 -7.18 17.30
C GLY A 234 38.94 -7.72 15.99
N GLY A 235 38.85 -6.92 14.93
CA GLY A 235 39.97 -6.68 14.01
C GLY A 235 40.48 -7.85 13.15
N ALA A 236 39.74 -8.21 12.10
CA ALA A 236 40.34 -8.60 10.81
C ALA A 236 39.30 -8.46 9.68
N ARG A 237 39.67 -7.77 8.59
CA ARG A 237 38.87 -7.70 7.37
C ARG A 237 38.90 -9.08 6.69
N SER A 238 37.83 -9.85 6.77
CA SER A 238 37.64 -11.04 5.92
C SER A 238 36.72 -10.70 4.75
N ASN A 239 37.25 -10.76 3.53
CA ASN A 239 36.44 -10.78 2.31
C ASN A 239 35.65 -12.09 2.28
N ILE A 240 34.33 -12.02 2.32
CA ILE A 240 33.47 -13.17 2.11
C ILE A 240 33.05 -13.17 0.64
N LEU A 241 33.49 -14.19 -0.11
CA LEU A 241 33.05 -14.44 -1.48
C LEU A 241 31.83 -15.38 -1.41
N TRP A 242 30.67 -14.91 -1.87
CA TRP A 242 29.46 -15.74 -1.97
C TRP A 242 29.29 -16.20 -3.43
N GLN A 243 29.31 -17.51 -3.67
CA GLN A 243 28.73 -18.10 -4.88
C GLN A 243 27.34 -18.65 -4.55
N ALA A 244 26.42 -18.46 -5.49
CA ALA A 244 24.99 -18.74 -5.37
C ALA A 244 24.66 -20.23 -5.20
#